data_AF-A0A6A5SEK1-F1
#
_entry.id   AF-A0A6A5SEK1-F1
#
_cell.length_a   1.000
_cell.length_b   1.000
_cell.length_c   1.000
_cell.angle_alpha   90.00
_cell.angle_beta   90.00
_cell.angle_gamma   90.00
#
_symmetry.space_group_name_H-M   'P 1'
#
loop_
_entity.id
_entity.type
_entity.pdbx_description
1 polymer ?
#
loop_
_entity_poly.entity_id
_entity_poly.type
_entity_poly.pdbx_seq_one_letter_code
_entity_poly.pdbx_strand_id
1 'polypeptide(L)'
;MRMITERLGLAAVPLVICTDSYSLYKCLVKLGTTKEKRLMIDIMALRQSYERREITEIRWINGEDNPADAFTKASPNRALECFIDSNELTVQIEGWVQRPTASSR
;
A
#
# COMPACT_ATOMS: atom_id res chain seq x y z
N MET A 1 -1.34 8.40 12.63
CA MET A 1 -2.63 7.70 12.88
C MET A 1 -2.73 7.15 14.29
N ARG A 2 -1.77 6.32 14.75
CA ARG A 2 -1.83 5.65 16.05
C ARG A 2 -2.08 6.58 17.25
N MET A 3 -1.37 7.71 17.32
CA MET A 3 -1.59 8.72 18.36
C MET A 3 -3.03 9.27 18.38
N ILE A 4 -3.67 9.41 17.21
CA ILE A 4 -5.04 9.90 17.09
C ILE A 4 -6.00 8.80 17.55
N THR A 5 -5.84 7.57 17.06
CA THR A 5 -6.70 6.43 17.46
C THR A 5 -6.60 6.15 18.96
N GLU A 6 -5.38 6.22 19.53
CA GLU A 6 -5.15 6.06 20.98
C GLU A 6 -5.84 7.17 21.80
N ARG A 7 -5.71 8.44 21.39
CA ARG A 7 -6.38 9.56 22.07
C ARG A 7 -7.91 9.49 22.01
N LEU A 8 -8.45 8.90 20.95
CA LEU A 8 -9.89 8.73 20.75
C LEU A 8 -10.42 7.40 21.35
N GLY A 9 -9.56 6.58 21.95
CA GLY A 9 -9.95 5.25 22.46
C GLY A 9 -10.38 4.26 21.37
N LEU A 10 -9.97 4.50 20.12
CA LEU A 10 -10.31 3.66 18.97
C LEU A 10 -9.24 2.58 18.76
N ALA A 11 -9.67 1.44 18.23
CA ALA A 11 -8.75 0.40 17.77
C ALA A 11 -7.81 0.96 16.67
N ALA A 12 -6.58 0.45 16.64
CA ALA A 12 -5.64 0.81 15.58
C ALA A 12 -6.20 0.35 14.23
N VAL A 13 -6.35 1.29 13.30
CA VAL A 13 -6.77 1.00 11.92
C VAL A 13 -5.56 0.50 11.14
N PRO A 14 -5.61 -0.71 10.55
CA PRO A 14 -4.48 -1.24 9.77
C PRO A 14 -4.27 -0.38 8.51
N LEU A 15 -3.01 -0.03 8.24
CA LEU A 15 -2.63 0.68 7.02
C LEU A 15 -2.09 -0.33 6.01
N VAL A 16 -2.78 -0.46 4.88
CA VAL A 16 -2.39 -1.31 3.75
C VAL A 16 -1.98 -0.42 2.60
N ILE A 17 -0.78 -0.65 2.05
CA ILE A 17 -0.33 0.03 0.83
C ILE A 17 -0.60 -0.89 -0.36
N CYS A 18 -1.28 -0.36 -1.37
CA CYS A 18 -1.47 -1.04 -2.65
C CYS A 18 -0.66 -0.33 -3.74
N THR A 19 0.00 -1.09 -4.61
CA THR A 19 0.68 -0.58 -5.80
C THR A 19 0.48 -1.53 -6.97
N ASP A 20 0.26 -1.00 -8.15
CA ASP A 20 0.22 -1.74 -9.41
C ASP A 20 1.62 -1.88 -10.04
N SER A 21 2.58 -1.08 -9.59
CA SER A 21 3.98 -1.12 -10.02
C SER A 21 4.73 -2.29 -9.40
N TYR A 22 4.91 -3.36 -10.18
CA TYR A 22 5.68 -4.54 -9.77
C TYR A 22 7.13 -4.22 -9.37
N SER A 23 7.76 -3.24 -10.03
CA SER A 23 9.13 -2.82 -9.71
C SER A 23 9.21 -2.18 -8.33
N LEU A 24 8.26 -1.30 -7.99
CA LEU A 24 8.15 -0.69 -6.67
C LEU A 24 7.84 -1.73 -5.60
N TYR A 25 6.86 -2.62 -5.84
CA TYR A 25 6.53 -3.72 -4.95
C TYR A 25 7.77 -4.56 -4.61
N LYS A 26 8.54 -4.99 -5.61
CA LYS A 26 9.79 -5.72 -5.39
C LYS A 26 10.80 -4.91 -4.58
N CYS A 27 10.92 -3.61 -4.83
CA CYS A 27 11.83 -2.74 -4.09
C CYS A 27 11.37 -2.41 -2.67
N LEU A 28 10.13 -2.71 -2.29
CA LEU A 28 9.64 -2.59 -0.91
C LEU A 28 9.76 -3.92 -0.16
N VAL A 29 9.43 -5.02 -0.84
CA VAL A 29 9.35 -6.37 -0.26
C VAL A 29 10.69 -7.08 -0.22
N LYS A 30 11.39 -7.16 -1.34
CA LYS A 30 12.70 -7.82 -1.41
C LYS A 30 13.74 -6.80 -1.04
N LEU A 31 14.91 -7.17 -0.52
CA LEU A 31 16.08 -6.28 -0.36
C LEU A 31 16.66 -5.83 -1.73
N GLY A 32 15.80 -5.62 -2.73
CA GLY A 32 16.16 -5.06 -4.02
C GLY A 32 16.59 -3.62 -3.83
N THR A 33 17.66 -3.26 -4.54
CA THR A 33 18.20 -1.91 -4.55
C THR A 33 17.72 -1.18 -5.80
N THR A 34 17.48 0.12 -5.67
CA THR A 34 17.36 1.03 -6.82
C THR A 34 18.64 1.85 -6.96
N LYS A 35 19.02 2.17 -8.19
CA LYS A 35 20.16 3.08 -8.46
C LYS A 35 19.75 4.55 -8.44
N GLU A 36 18.45 4.83 -8.44
CA GLU A 36 17.92 6.19 -8.39
C GLU A 36 17.96 6.68 -6.94
N LYS A 37 18.70 7.76 -6.70
CA LYS A 37 19.06 8.24 -5.36
C LYS A 37 17.87 8.80 -4.61
N ARG A 38 16.95 9.50 -5.29
CA ARG A 38 15.78 10.12 -4.64
C ARG A 38 14.79 9.05 -4.20
N LEU A 39 14.47 8.11 -5.08
CA LEU A 39 13.59 6.97 -4.85
C LEU A 39 14.11 6.07 -3.74
N MET A 40 15.43 5.96 -3.56
CA MET A 40 16.02 5.24 -2.43
C MET A 40 15.61 5.84 -1.09
N ILE A 41 15.54 7.17 -0.98
CA ILE A 41 15.14 7.86 0.26
C ILE A 41 13.69 7.50 0.61
N ASP A 42 12.79 7.61 -0.37
CA ASP A 42 11.36 7.32 -0.17
C ASP A 42 11.13 5.84 0.15
N ILE A 43 11.82 4.93 -0.54
CA ILE A 43 11.76 3.48 -0.26
C ILE A 43 12.28 3.18 1.15
N MET A 44 13.38 3.81 1.58
CA MET A 44 13.91 3.62 2.93
C MET A 44 12.94 4.11 4.00
N ALA A 45 12.28 5.26 3.77
CA ALA A 45 11.26 5.76 4.69
C ALA A 45 10.08 4.78 4.80
N LEU A 46 9.55 4.28 3.67
CA LEU A 46 8.46 3.29 3.67
C LEU A 46 8.86 1.99 4.37
N ARG A 47 10.09 1.51 4.19
CA ARG A 47 10.61 0.34 4.90
C ARG A 47 10.70 0.56 6.40
N GLN A 48 11.18 1.72 6.84
CA GLN A 48 11.22 2.08 8.26
C GLN A 48 9.80 2.13 8.85
N SER A 49 8.83 2.73 8.15
CA SER A 49 7.43 2.73 8.58
C SER A 49 6.83 1.32 8.64
N TYR A 50 7.17 0.46 7.68
CA TYR A 50 6.81 -0.95 7.74
C TYR A 50 7.41 -1.60 8.98
N GLU A 51 8.72 -1.48 9.23
CA GLU A 51 9.42 -2.01 10.40
C GLU A 51 8.82 -1.54 11.73
N ARG A 52 8.49 -0.24 11.83
CA ARG A 52 7.84 0.41 12.98
C ARG A 52 6.37 0.02 13.20
N ARG A 53 5.81 -0.82 12.32
CA ARG A 53 4.41 -1.27 12.35
C ARG A 53 3.41 -0.14 12.10
N GLU A 54 3.83 0.89 11.38
CA GLU A 54 2.95 1.95 10.88
C GLU A 54 2.22 1.49 9.62
N ILE A 55 2.89 0.67 8.79
CA ILE A 55 2.31 -0.04 7.63
C ILE A 55 2.16 -1.50 8.01
N THR A 56 0.97 -2.05 7.81
CA THR A 56 0.62 -3.44 8.16
C THR A 56 0.92 -4.40 7.00
N GLU A 57 0.58 -4.00 5.78
CA GLU A 57 0.72 -4.83 4.58
C GLU A 57 1.12 -3.99 3.36
N ILE A 58 1.80 -4.64 2.43
CA ILE A 58 2.09 -4.11 1.10
C ILE A 58 1.56 -5.12 0.09
N ARG A 59 0.68 -4.67 -0.81
CA ARG A 59 -0.01 -5.48 -1.81
C ARG A 59 0.35 -4.99 -3.21
N TRP A 60 0.72 -5.94 -4.07
CA TRP A 60 0.76 -5.75 -5.51
C TRP A 60 -0.62 -6.05 -6.07
N ILE A 61 -1.18 -5.10 -6.82
CA ILE A 61 -2.54 -5.17 -7.35
C ILE A 61 -2.55 -5.04 -8.87
N ASN A 62 -3.65 -5.43 -9.49
CA ASN A 62 -3.87 -5.16 -10.90
C ASN A 62 -4.07 -3.65 -11.14
N GLY A 63 -3.44 -3.09 -12.17
CA GLY A 63 -3.53 -1.65 -12.48
C GLY A 63 -4.93 -1.22 -12.93
N GLU A 64 -5.69 -2.10 -13.58
CA GLU A 64 -7.08 -1.81 -13.99
C GLU A 64 -8.00 -1.58 -12.79
N ASP A 65 -7.67 -2.20 -11.65
CA ASP A 65 -8.42 -2.08 -10.39
C ASP A 65 -7.87 -0.97 -9.48
N ASN A 66 -6.86 -0.20 -9.92
CA ASN A 66 -6.23 0.83 -9.11
C ASN A 66 -6.95 2.19 -9.30
N PRO A 67 -7.78 2.66 -8.36
CA PRO A 67 -8.46 3.95 -8.50
C PRO A 67 -7.47 5.13 -8.48
N ALA A 68 -6.23 4.92 -7.99
CA ALA A 68 -5.22 5.97 -7.97
C ALA A 68 -4.75 6.38 -9.37
N ASP A 69 -4.93 5.51 -10.37
CA ASP A 69 -4.59 5.80 -11.76
C ASP A 69 -5.39 6.99 -12.31
N ALA A 70 -6.62 7.17 -11.86
CA ALA A 70 -7.47 8.31 -12.22
C ALA A 70 -6.83 9.67 -11.89
N PHE A 71 -5.95 9.70 -10.88
CA PHE A 71 -5.29 10.92 -10.42
C PHE A 71 -3.94 11.18 -11.11
N THR A 72 -3.41 10.19 -11.84
CA THR A 72 -2.07 10.26 -12.44
C THR A 72 -2.08 10.16 -13.97
N LYS A 73 -3.15 9.58 -14.54
CA LYS A 73 -3.35 9.44 -15.98
C LYS A 73 -4.39 10.45 -16.47
N ALA A 74 -4.28 10.83 -17.74
CA ALA A 74 -5.26 11.69 -18.40
C ALA A 74 -6.54 10.93 -18.79
N SER A 75 -6.46 9.60 -18.90
CA SER A 75 -7.59 8.74 -19.23
C SER A 75 -8.46 8.45 -18.00
N PRO A 76 -9.79 8.38 -18.16
CA PRO A 76 -10.69 7.89 -17.11
C PRO A 76 -10.29 6.50 -16.62
N ASN A 77 -10.61 6.20 -15.36
CA ASN A 77 -10.33 4.92 -14.74
C ASN A 77 -11.65 4.29 -14.24
N ARG A 78 -11.88 3.04 -14.65
CA ARG A 78 -13.09 2.27 -14.34
C ARG A 78 -13.21 1.97 -12.85
N ALA A 79 -12.11 1.69 -12.15
CA ALA A 79 -12.13 1.37 -10.73
C ALA A 79 -12.61 2.55 -9.88
N LEU A 80 -12.21 3.78 -10.20
CA LEU A 80 -12.72 4.97 -9.52
C LEU A 80 -14.21 5.22 -9.83
N GLU A 81 -14.62 5.08 -11.10
CA GLU A 81 -16.03 5.20 -11.51
C GLU A 81 -16.91 4.22 -10.71
N CYS A 82 -16.56 2.93 -10.73
CA CYS A 82 -17.30 1.90 -10.00
C CYS A 82 -17.32 2.17 -8.49
N PHE A 83 -16.21 2.66 -7.92
CA PHE A 83 -16.17 3.02 -6.50
C PHE A 83 -17.13 4.16 -6.16
N ILE A 84 -17.23 5.18 -7.01
CA ILE A 84 -18.17 6.30 -6.80
C ILE A 84 -19.62 5.81 -6.91
N ASP A 85 -19.92 4.96 -7.90
CA ASP A 85 -21.28 4.52 -8.18
C ASP A 85 -21.82 3.50 -7.17
N SER A 86 -20.95 2.61 -6.68
CA SER A 86 -21.34 1.50 -5.80
C SER A 86 -20.92 1.67 -4.34
N ASN A 87 -20.03 2.63 -4.05
CA ASN A 87 -19.33 2.76 -2.77
C ASN A 87 -18.55 1.47 -2.37
N GLU A 88 -18.26 0.62 -3.35
CA GLU A 88 -17.48 -0.60 -3.20
C GLU A 88 -16.27 -0.56 -4.13
N LEU A 89 -15.11 -1.00 -3.62
CA LEU A 89 -13.90 -1.15 -4.40
C LEU A 89 -13.46 -2.61 -4.38
N THR A 90 -13.45 -3.25 -5.54
CA THR A 90 -12.88 -4.59 -5.72
C THR A 90 -11.50 -4.44 -6.31
N VAL A 91 -10.50 -5.06 -5.67
CA VAL A 91 -9.11 -5.00 -6.12
C VAL A 91 -8.53 -6.40 -6.22
N GLN A 92 -8.08 -6.80 -7.41
CA GLN A 92 -7.36 -8.04 -7.61
C GLN A 92 -5.95 -7.94 -7.04
N ILE A 93 -5.64 -8.82 -6.09
CA ILE A 93 -4.31 -8.90 -5.46
C ILE A 93 -3.48 -9.91 -6.24
N GLU A 94 -2.41 -9.43 -6.86
CA GLU A 94 -1.44 -10.23 -7.62
C GLU A 94 -0.32 -10.78 -6.72
N GLY A 95 -0.07 -10.13 -5.58
CA GLY A 95 0.86 -10.62 -4.56
C GLY A 95 0.84 -9.76 -3.32
N TRP A 96 1.20 -10.32 -2.16
CA TRP A 96 1.25 -9.57 -0.92
C TRP A 96 2.34 -10.06 0.01
N VAL A 97 2.74 -9.19 0.93
CA VAL A 97 3.53 -9.56 2.10
C VAL A 97 2.77 -9.20 3.35
N GLN A 98 2.50 -10.23 4.13
CA GLN A 98 1.92 -10.12 5.45
C GLN A 98 3.02 -10.21 6.50
N ARG A 99 2.99 -9.31 7.47
CA ARG A 99 3.83 -9.41 8.66
C ARG A 99 3.37 -10.60 9.52
N PRO A 100 4.29 -11.44 10.03
CA PRO A 100 3.95 -12.45 11.04
C PRO A 100 3.38 -11.79 12.30
N THR A 101 2.18 -12.21 12.72
CA THR A 101 1.62 -11.80 14.01
C THR A 101 2.41 -12.44 15.14
N ALA A 102 2.58 -11.73 16.27
CA ALA A 102 3.39 -12.19 17.39
C ALA A 102 2.88 -13.48 18.08
N SER A 103 1.76 -14.06 17.64
CA SER A 103 1.19 -15.33 18.12
C SER A 103 1.72 -16.57 17.39
N SER A 104 2.65 -16.41 16.44
CA SER A 104 3.28 -17.53 15.74
C SER A 104 4.72 -17.71 16.22
N ARG A 105 4.86 -18.06 17.51
CA ARG A 105 6.04 -18.72 18.10
C ARG A 105 5.58 -19.63 19.22
#